data_AF-G8LXD7-F1
#
_entry.id   AF-G8LXD7-F1
#
_cell.length_a   1.000
_cell.length_b   1.000
_cell.length_c   1.000
_cell.angle_alpha   90.00
_cell.angle_beta   90.00
_cell.angle_gamma   90.00
#
_symmetry.space_group_name_H-M   'P 1'
#
loop_
_entity.id
_entity.type
_entity.pdbx_description
1 polymer ?
#
loop_
_entity_poly.entity_id
_entity_poly.type
_entity_poly.pdbx_seq_one_letter_code
_entity_poly.pdbx_strand_id
1 'polypeptide(L)'
;MKKLFSRRLCFLSAVVFLLSVAFFISAPFTVFADSSGSKGDINGDGVIDGADFELLRYYFLGMRKLSESQLEQADINNDGVVDIEDLNYFPRVLPVVYDIPTPGLIWVEIPEGKGDINDDGVVDYLDTVLFKEALLGMRKLSESQFEQADINNDGELDRNDFEAFPRIPRGTVFGDINNSDTLDSFDLALFKAYLLGMAEIEPDPQKKYIWDANADGNINSIDYAMLKRYFLGILIELPIQMCVEI
;
A
#
# COMPACT_ATOMS: atom_id res chain seq x y z
N MET A 1 -46.27 32.21 -102.34
CA MET A 1 -47.10 32.12 -101.12
C MET A 1 -46.85 30.78 -100.44
N LYS A 2 -46.25 30.86 -99.24
CA LYS A 2 -46.10 29.87 -98.16
C LYS A 2 -45.66 28.43 -98.51
N LYS A 3 -44.33 28.19 -98.51
CA LYS A 3 -43.62 26.90 -98.26
C LYS A 3 -42.19 27.27 -97.78
N LEU A 4 -41.79 26.97 -96.54
CA LEU A 4 -41.19 25.73 -95.98
C LEU A 4 -39.64 25.78 -95.91
N PHE A 5 -39.10 25.36 -94.75
CA PHE A 5 -37.69 25.11 -94.38
C PHE A 5 -36.76 26.34 -94.35
N SER A 6 -35.85 26.53 -93.38
CA SER A 6 -34.90 25.58 -92.79
C SER A 6 -34.40 26.04 -91.41
N ARG A 7 -34.12 25.04 -90.57
CA ARG A 7 -33.47 25.03 -89.25
C ARG A 7 -32.13 25.77 -89.21
N ARG A 8 -31.82 26.45 -88.10
CA ARG A 8 -30.66 26.25 -87.19
C ARG A 8 -30.98 26.94 -85.85
N LEU A 9 -31.15 26.15 -84.79
CA LEU A 9 -30.16 26.03 -83.70
C LEU A 9 -30.22 27.25 -82.75
N CYS A 10 -31.01 27.13 -81.68
CA CYS A 10 -30.67 27.61 -80.33
C CYS A 10 -31.86 27.44 -79.35
N PHE A 11 -31.48 27.29 -78.09
CA PHE A 11 -32.24 27.26 -76.83
C PHE A 11 -32.81 25.89 -76.39
N LEU A 12 -32.14 25.21 -75.47
CA LEU A 12 -32.19 25.36 -73.99
C LEU A 12 -33.47 24.72 -73.41
N SER A 13 -33.32 23.57 -72.75
CA SER A 13 -33.86 23.32 -71.40
C SER A 13 -33.78 21.82 -71.05
N ALA A 14 -32.88 21.54 -70.10
CA ALA A 14 -33.05 20.61 -68.99
C ALA A 14 -33.35 19.12 -69.28
N VAL A 15 -32.31 18.33 -69.59
CA VAL A 15 -32.15 16.91 -69.18
C VAL A 15 -30.64 16.66 -69.20
N VAL A 16 -30.00 16.09 -68.17
CA VAL A 16 -29.44 14.72 -68.20
C VAL A 16 -28.68 14.47 -66.88
N PHE A 17 -29.18 13.45 -66.17
CA PHE A 17 -28.51 12.56 -65.21
C PHE A 17 -28.11 13.11 -63.83
N LEU A 18 -29.11 13.11 -62.95
CA LEU A 18 -28.97 13.05 -61.49
C LEU A 18 -28.32 11.70 -61.07
N LEU A 19 -27.14 11.84 -60.47
CA LEU A 19 -26.61 11.09 -59.32
C LEU A 19 -26.63 9.54 -59.39
N SER A 20 -25.49 9.00 -59.81
CA SER A 20 -25.08 7.63 -59.53
C SER A 20 -25.07 7.36 -58.02
N VAL A 21 -25.77 6.29 -57.65
CA VAL A 21 -25.87 5.68 -56.33
C VAL A 21 -24.50 5.55 -55.65
N ALA A 22 -24.25 6.36 -54.63
CA ALA A 22 -23.35 6.01 -53.54
C ALA A 22 -24.23 5.58 -52.38
N PHE A 23 -24.48 4.28 -52.30
CA PHE A 23 -25.06 3.63 -51.14
C PHE A 23 -24.01 3.77 -50.01
N PHE A 24 -24.11 4.85 -49.24
CA PHE A 24 -23.42 4.93 -47.96
C PHE A 24 -24.05 3.89 -47.05
N ILE A 25 -23.48 2.69 -47.07
CA ILE A 25 -23.63 1.75 -45.97
C ILE A 25 -23.08 2.50 -44.77
N SER A 26 -23.96 2.99 -43.90
CA SER A 26 -23.59 3.30 -42.54
C SER A 26 -23.18 1.97 -41.91
N ALA A 27 -21.94 1.56 -42.12
CA ALA A 27 -21.31 0.64 -41.19
C ALA A 27 -21.50 1.27 -39.81
N PRO A 28 -21.96 0.54 -38.78
CA PRO A 28 -21.75 1.02 -37.44
C PRO A 28 -20.26 1.31 -37.36
N PHE A 29 -19.92 2.57 -37.09
CA PHE A 29 -18.58 2.91 -36.66
C PHE A 29 -18.40 2.11 -35.37
N THR A 30 -17.84 0.91 -35.50
CA THR A 30 -17.19 0.27 -34.38
C THR A 30 -16.04 1.21 -34.07
N VAL A 31 -16.30 2.10 -33.12
CA VAL A 31 -15.27 2.59 -32.22
C VAL A 31 -14.67 1.29 -31.67
N PHE A 32 -13.63 0.78 -32.31
CA PHE A 32 -12.64 0.06 -31.54
C PHE A 32 -12.11 1.15 -30.61
N ALA A 33 -12.66 1.19 -29.40
CA ALA A 33 -11.92 1.76 -28.31
C ALA A 33 -10.60 0.99 -28.40
N ASP A 34 -9.56 1.71 -28.81
CA ASP A 34 -8.21 1.24 -28.67
C ASP A 34 -8.06 1.05 -27.15
N SER A 35 -8.39 -0.16 -26.72
CA SER A 35 -8.23 -0.63 -25.35
C SER A 35 -6.86 -1.29 -25.27
N SER A 36 -5.87 -0.71 -25.93
CA SER A 36 -4.55 -0.66 -25.33
C SER A 36 -4.67 0.16 -24.06
N GLY A 37 -5.27 -0.44 -23.01
CA GLY A 37 -5.29 0.18 -21.70
C GLY A 37 -3.84 0.50 -21.32
N SER A 38 -3.68 1.62 -20.64
CA SER A 38 -2.35 2.17 -20.37
C SER A 38 -1.51 1.13 -19.64
N LYS A 39 -0.21 1.05 -19.96
CA LYS A 39 0.72 0.21 -19.18
C LYS A 39 0.58 0.59 -17.69
N GLY A 40 0.35 -0.40 -16.83
CA GLY A 40 0.06 -0.21 -15.41
C GLY A 40 -1.43 -0.07 -15.04
N ASP A 41 -2.34 0.22 -15.98
CA ASP A 41 -3.80 0.23 -15.75
C ASP A 41 -4.37 -1.16 -16.09
N ILE A 42 -4.20 -2.08 -15.14
CA ILE A 42 -4.52 -3.50 -15.29
C ILE A 42 -6.02 -3.73 -15.06
N ASN A 43 -6.69 -2.87 -14.29
CA ASN A 43 -8.11 -2.99 -14.00
C ASN A 43 -8.99 -2.31 -15.06
N GLY A 44 -8.43 -1.43 -15.89
CA GLY A 44 -9.09 -0.74 -17.00
C GLY A 44 -9.97 0.43 -16.57
N ASP A 45 -9.76 1.00 -15.38
CA ASP A 45 -10.53 2.13 -14.87
C ASP A 45 -9.98 3.50 -15.32
N GLY A 46 -8.81 3.50 -15.97
CA GLY A 46 -8.16 4.68 -16.52
C GLY A 46 -7.25 5.43 -15.54
N VAL A 47 -7.03 4.90 -14.34
CA VAL A 47 -6.09 5.38 -13.32
C VAL A 47 -5.05 4.29 -13.08
N ILE A 48 -3.81 4.67 -12.75
CA ILE A 48 -2.77 3.72 -12.34
C ILE A 48 -2.58 3.89 -10.83
N ASP A 49 -3.12 2.98 -10.03
CA ASP A 49 -3.11 3.08 -8.57
C ASP A 49 -2.92 1.73 -7.84
N GLY A 50 -3.25 1.70 -6.55
CA GLY A 50 -3.12 0.49 -5.73
C GLY A 50 -4.01 -0.67 -6.17
N ALA A 51 -5.13 -0.42 -6.87
CA ALA A 51 -6.00 -1.47 -7.38
C ALA A 51 -5.31 -2.29 -8.48
N ASP A 52 -4.56 -1.64 -9.35
CA ASP A 52 -3.75 -2.31 -10.38
C ASP A 52 -2.58 -3.08 -9.77
N PHE A 53 -1.92 -2.50 -8.78
CA PHE A 53 -0.87 -3.16 -8.02
C PHE A 53 -1.39 -4.47 -7.39
N GLU A 54 -2.57 -4.45 -6.77
CA GLU A 54 -3.18 -5.65 -6.18
C GLU A 54 -3.52 -6.71 -7.23
N LEU A 55 -3.97 -6.33 -8.43
CA LEU A 55 -4.20 -7.28 -9.51
C LEU A 55 -2.92 -8.02 -9.89
N LEU A 56 -1.81 -7.29 -10.01
CA LEU A 56 -0.52 -7.86 -10.35
C LEU A 56 0.06 -8.72 -9.22
N ARG A 57 -0.13 -8.30 -7.95
CA ARG A 57 0.23 -9.09 -6.78
C ARG A 57 -0.55 -10.40 -6.69
N TYR A 58 -1.87 -10.39 -6.86
CA TYR A 58 -2.69 -11.61 -6.84
C TYR A 58 -2.34 -12.58 -7.97
N TYR A 59 -1.89 -12.05 -9.11
CA TYR A 59 -1.33 -12.85 -10.17
C TYR A 59 -0.06 -13.59 -9.74
N PHE A 60 0.92 -12.90 -9.14
CA PHE A 60 2.14 -13.53 -8.64
C PHE A 60 1.91 -14.55 -7.52
N LEU A 61 0.90 -14.34 -6.68
CA LEU A 61 0.49 -15.30 -5.65
C LEU A 61 -0.29 -16.50 -6.21
N GLY A 62 -0.57 -16.54 -7.51
CA GLY A 62 -1.36 -17.59 -8.16
C GLY A 62 -2.84 -17.60 -7.76
N MET A 63 -3.31 -16.54 -7.09
CA MET A 63 -4.68 -16.39 -6.62
C MET A 63 -5.60 -15.91 -7.73
N ARG A 64 -5.05 -15.24 -8.74
CA ARG A 64 -5.78 -14.75 -9.91
C ARG A 64 -5.00 -15.03 -11.19
N LYS A 65 -5.72 -15.28 -12.28
CA LYS A 65 -5.14 -15.27 -13.63
C LYS A 65 -5.52 -13.95 -14.31
N LEU A 66 -4.54 -13.29 -14.91
CA LEU A 66 -4.73 -12.12 -15.75
C LEU A 66 -5.06 -12.56 -17.19
N SER A 67 -5.85 -11.76 -17.91
CA SER A 67 -6.02 -11.94 -19.36
C SER A 67 -4.74 -11.59 -20.12
N GLU A 68 -4.65 -11.95 -21.40
CA GLU A 68 -3.52 -11.57 -22.26
C GLU A 68 -3.34 -10.04 -22.30
N SER A 69 -4.45 -9.28 -22.42
CA SER A 69 -4.41 -7.81 -22.38
C SER A 69 -3.90 -7.26 -21.04
N GLN A 70 -4.25 -7.90 -19.93
CA GLN A 70 -3.80 -7.50 -18.60
C GLN A 70 -2.33 -7.86 -18.36
N LEU A 71 -1.85 -8.96 -18.94
CA LEU A 71 -0.42 -9.30 -18.93
C LEU A 71 0.38 -8.31 -19.77
N GLU A 72 -0.17 -7.87 -20.91
CA GLU A 72 0.44 -6.79 -21.69
C GLU A 72 0.48 -5.48 -20.91
N GLN A 73 -0.58 -5.14 -20.16
CA GLN A 73 -0.60 -3.95 -19.29
C GLN A 73 0.38 -4.08 -18.11
N ALA A 74 0.56 -5.29 -17.59
CA ALA A 74 1.38 -5.60 -16.43
C ALA A 74 2.89 -5.67 -16.70
N ASP A 75 3.32 -5.86 -17.95
CA ASP A 75 4.71 -5.68 -18.40
C ASP A 75 5.00 -4.18 -18.53
N ILE A 76 5.15 -3.50 -17.40
CA ILE A 76 5.23 -2.04 -17.32
C ILE A 76 6.61 -1.55 -17.78
N ASN A 77 7.66 -2.34 -17.51
CA ASN A 77 9.02 -2.03 -17.91
C ASN A 77 9.32 -2.34 -19.41
N ASN A 78 8.42 -3.07 -20.08
CA ASN A 78 8.51 -3.51 -21.48
C ASN A 78 9.72 -4.42 -21.78
N ASP A 79 10.12 -5.26 -20.82
CA ASP A 79 11.15 -6.27 -21.04
C ASP A 79 10.59 -7.58 -21.63
N GLY A 80 9.26 -7.68 -21.75
CA GLY A 80 8.55 -8.82 -22.32
C GLY A 80 8.26 -9.94 -21.32
N VAL A 81 8.54 -9.71 -20.03
CA VAL A 81 8.23 -10.59 -18.91
C VAL A 81 7.36 -9.80 -17.92
N VAL A 82 6.42 -10.49 -17.29
CA VAL A 82 5.68 -9.93 -16.15
C VAL A 82 6.28 -10.49 -14.89
N ASP A 83 7.05 -9.68 -14.16
CA ASP A 83 7.72 -10.07 -12.93
C ASP A 83 7.78 -8.97 -11.86
N ILE A 84 8.55 -9.19 -10.81
CA ILE A 84 8.62 -8.27 -9.67
C ILE A 84 9.20 -6.90 -10.04
N GLU A 85 9.93 -6.79 -11.16
CA GLU A 85 10.49 -5.53 -11.63
C GLU A 85 9.42 -4.55 -12.10
N ASP A 86 8.29 -5.05 -12.63
CA ASP A 86 7.14 -4.24 -13.05
C ASP A 86 6.51 -3.47 -11.89
N LEU A 87 6.56 -4.02 -10.67
CA LEU A 87 6.03 -3.36 -9.48
C LEU A 87 6.75 -2.05 -9.16
N ASN A 88 7.97 -1.84 -9.65
CA ASN A 88 8.74 -0.61 -9.42
C ASN A 88 8.15 0.62 -10.13
N TYR A 89 7.24 0.43 -11.07
CA TYR A 89 6.71 1.47 -11.94
C TYR A 89 5.36 2.03 -11.49
N PHE A 90 4.73 1.40 -10.48
CA PHE A 90 3.59 2.02 -9.80
C PHE A 90 4.06 3.25 -9.01
N PRO A 91 3.28 4.35 -9.03
CA PRO A 91 3.63 5.57 -8.31
C PRO A 91 3.90 5.24 -6.84
N ARG A 92 5.15 5.47 -6.42
CA ARG A 92 5.59 5.31 -5.03
C ARG A 92 4.80 6.31 -4.20
N VAL A 93 3.83 5.83 -3.44
CA VAL A 93 3.13 6.64 -2.46
C VAL A 93 4.14 6.95 -1.35
N LEU A 94 4.75 8.13 -1.41
CA LEU A 94 5.47 8.76 -0.31
C LEU A 94 4.97 10.21 -0.23
N PRO A 95 4.58 10.68 0.97
CA PRO A 95 5.60 11.27 1.83
C PRO A 95 5.47 10.91 3.32
N VAL A 96 6.62 10.49 3.88
CA VAL A 96 7.05 10.58 5.30
C VAL A 96 6.22 9.80 6.33
N VAL A 97 6.56 8.53 6.53
CA VAL A 97 6.68 7.90 7.87
C VAL A 97 7.86 6.92 7.82
N TYR A 98 8.66 6.91 8.89
CA TYR A 98 10.01 6.35 9.07
C TYR A 98 10.38 5.06 8.31
N ASP A 99 11.60 5.08 7.74
CA ASP A 99 12.25 3.96 7.05
C ASP A 99 12.23 2.65 7.88
N ILE A 100 11.43 1.68 7.45
CA ILE A 100 11.68 0.27 7.75
C ILE A 100 11.90 -0.45 6.41
N PRO A 101 13.12 -0.95 6.13
CA PRO A 101 13.36 -1.77 4.96
C PRO A 101 12.85 -3.18 5.26
N THR A 102 11.55 -3.43 5.08
CA THR A 102 11.03 -4.78 4.90
C THR A 102 10.71 -5.00 3.43
N PRO A 103 11.56 -5.73 2.68
CA PRO A 103 11.24 -6.13 1.32
C PRO A 103 10.00 -7.03 1.32
N GLY A 104 8.90 -6.57 0.69
CA GLY A 104 7.75 -7.43 0.35
C GLY A 104 6.45 -7.24 1.12
N LEU A 105 6.27 -6.18 1.92
CA LEU A 105 4.95 -5.81 2.45
C LEU A 105 4.30 -4.70 1.61
N ILE A 106 2.99 -4.83 1.33
CA ILE A 106 2.14 -3.72 0.90
C ILE A 106 2.09 -2.74 2.08
N TRP A 107 2.46 -1.49 1.87
CA TRP A 107 2.13 -0.43 2.82
C TRP A 107 0.74 0.06 2.47
N VAL A 108 -0.24 -0.21 3.32
CA VAL A 108 -1.57 0.42 3.25
C VAL A 108 -1.39 1.85 3.75
N GLU A 109 -1.71 2.85 2.91
CA GLU A 109 -1.68 4.25 3.34
C GLU A 109 -2.72 4.46 4.45
N ILE A 110 -2.28 4.91 5.63
CA ILE A 110 -3.17 5.24 6.73
C ILE A 110 -3.81 6.61 6.41
N PRO A 111 -5.15 6.72 6.32
CA PRO A 111 -5.81 7.98 6.04
C PRO A 111 -5.46 9.07 7.07
N GLU A 112 -5.50 10.34 6.65
CA GLU A 112 -5.21 11.47 7.55
C GLU A 112 -6.11 11.43 8.79
N GLY A 113 -5.51 11.58 9.98
CA GLY A 113 -6.23 11.51 11.26
C GLY A 113 -6.62 10.09 11.69
N LYS A 114 -6.00 9.06 11.12
CA LYS A 114 -6.13 7.66 11.54
C LYS A 114 -4.78 7.14 12.04
N GLY A 115 -4.82 6.02 12.76
CA GLY A 115 -3.63 5.28 13.20
C GLY A 115 -2.94 5.82 14.46
N ASP A 116 -2.99 7.12 14.77
CA ASP A 116 -2.35 7.71 15.96
C ASP A 116 -3.24 7.55 17.21
N ILE A 117 -3.45 6.32 17.65
CA ILE A 117 -4.37 5.99 18.74
C ILE A 117 -3.94 6.62 20.07
N ASN A 118 -2.64 6.86 20.27
CA ASN A 118 -2.12 7.45 21.49
C ASN A 118 -2.08 9.01 21.48
N ASP A 119 -2.42 9.64 20.36
CA ASP A 119 -2.40 11.09 20.11
C ASP A 119 -1.01 11.74 20.34
N ASP A 120 0.09 11.04 20.07
CA ASP A 120 1.45 11.56 20.24
C ASP A 120 2.01 12.24 18.98
N GLY A 121 1.25 12.19 17.88
CA GLY A 121 1.55 12.84 16.61
C GLY A 121 2.32 11.95 15.64
N VAL A 122 2.62 10.69 15.98
CA VAL A 122 3.24 9.71 15.08
C VAL A 122 2.48 8.40 15.13
N VAL A 123 2.30 7.76 13.97
CA VAL A 123 1.82 6.38 13.94
C VAL A 123 3.01 5.44 14.06
N ASP A 124 3.11 4.73 15.18
CA ASP A 124 4.20 3.80 15.46
C ASP A 124 3.74 2.47 16.09
N TYR A 125 4.68 1.73 16.69
CA TYR A 125 4.38 0.43 17.30
C TYR A 125 3.52 0.54 18.56
N LEU A 126 3.49 1.68 19.23
CA LEU A 126 2.65 1.94 20.41
C LEU A 126 1.18 1.98 20.03
N ASP A 127 0.85 2.49 18.85
CA ASP A 127 -0.52 2.43 18.34
C ASP A 127 -0.90 1.00 18.01
N THR A 128 0.01 0.23 17.41
CA THR A 128 -0.19 -1.21 17.18
C THR A 128 -0.47 -1.96 18.49
N VAL A 129 0.20 -1.58 19.58
CA VAL A 129 -0.04 -2.13 20.93
C VAL A 129 -1.45 -1.77 21.42
N LEU A 130 -1.84 -0.51 21.36
CA LEU A 130 -3.17 -0.05 21.78
C LEU A 130 -4.28 -0.71 20.96
N PHE A 131 -4.09 -0.82 19.64
CA PHE A 131 -5.00 -1.50 18.74
C PHE A 131 -5.22 -2.94 19.18
N LYS A 132 -4.13 -3.72 19.39
CA LYS A 132 -4.26 -5.12 19.81
C LYS A 132 -4.88 -5.28 21.19
N GLU A 133 -4.53 -4.43 22.15
CA GLU A 133 -5.16 -4.46 23.47
C GLU A 133 -6.67 -4.23 23.38
N ALA A 134 -7.11 -3.33 22.50
CA ALA A 134 -8.52 -3.08 22.24
C ALA A 134 -9.20 -4.27 21.56
N LEU A 135 -8.59 -4.83 20.52
CA LEU A 135 -9.08 -6.00 19.79
C LEU A 135 -9.25 -7.22 20.72
N LEU A 136 -8.34 -7.39 21.68
CA LEU A 136 -8.37 -8.47 22.67
C LEU A 136 -9.31 -8.17 23.87
N GLY A 137 -9.96 -7.00 23.90
CA GLY A 137 -10.83 -6.57 24.99
C GLY A 137 -10.11 -6.28 26.30
N MET A 138 -8.78 -6.13 26.27
CA MET A 138 -7.97 -5.74 27.43
C MET A 138 -8.09 -4.24 27.71
N ARG A 139 -8.36 -3.45 26.66
CA ARG A 139 -8.57 -2.00 26.72
C ARG A 139 -9.89 -1.62 26.08
N LYS A 140 -10.56 -0.62 26.65
CA LYS A 140 -11.65 0.08 26.00
C LYS A 140 -11.14 1.40 25.43
N LEU A 141 -11.22 1.57 24.12
CA LEU A 141 -10.86 2.83 23.45
C LEU A 141 -11.91 3.91 23.73
N SER A 142 -11.47 5.16 23.73
CA SER A 142 -12.39 6.31 23.63
C SER A 142 -13.05 6.35 22.24
N GLU A 143 -14.08 7.18 22.07
CA GLU A 143 -14.74 7.35 20.75
C GLU A 143 -13.76 7.85 19.69
N SER A 144 -12.95 8.86 20.01
CA SER A 144 -11.89 9.35 19.11
C SER A 144 -10.83 8.31 18.84
N GLN A 145 -10.40 7.53 19.83
CA GLN A 145 -9.41 6.47 19.61
C GLN A 145 -9.97 5.33 18.76
N PHE A 146 -11.25 5.00 18.92
CA PHE A 146 -11.92 4.03 18.06
C PHE A 146 -12.00 4.55 16.63
N GLU A 147 -12.37 5.82 16.43
CA GLU A 147 -12.35 6.45 15.11
C GLU A 147 -10.95 6.42 14.50
N GLN A 148 -9.88 6.63 15.28
CA GLN A 148 -8.52 6.54 14.77
C GLN A 148 -8.10 5.11 14.43
N ALA A 149 -8.62 4.13 15.17
CA ALA A 149 -8.29 2.72 15.00
C ALA A 149 -9.10 2.04 13.88
N ASP A 150 -10.33 2.48 13.60
CA ASP A 150 -11.16 2.06 12.45
C ASP A 150 -10.63 2.75 11.18
N ILE A 151 -9.63 2.15 10.56
CA ILE A 151 -8.87 2.72 9.44
C ILE A 151 -9.74 2.76 8.18
N ASN A 152 -10.49 1.70 7.92
CA ASN A 152 -11.28 1.55 6.71
C ASN A 152 -12.68 2.21 6.80
N ASN A 153 -13.09 2.69 7.98
CA ASN A 153 -14.38 3.31 8.28
C ASN A 153 -15.59 2.38 8.08
N ASP A 154 -15.43 1.09 8.35
CA ASP A 154 -16.54 0.13 8.27
C ASP A 154 -17.33 0.00 9.59
N GLY A 155 -16.85 0.64 10.65
CA GLY A 155 -17.48 0.66 11.97
C GLY A 155 -17.18 -0.58 12.82
N GLU A 156 -16.31 -1.47 12.36
CA GLU A 156 -15.78 -2.60 13.10
C GLU A 156 -14.29 -2.36 13.39
N LEU A 157 -13.79 -2.91 14.50
CA LEU A 157 -12.36 -2.92 14.80
C LEU A 157 -11.84 -4.32 14.53
N ASP A 158 -11.20 -4.53 13.39
CA ASP A 158 -10.90 -5.88 12.92
C ASP A 158 -9.51 -6.04 12.29
N ARG A 159 -9.32 -7.15 11.59
CA ARG A 159 -8.04 -7.44 10.95
C ARG A 159 -7.70 -6.48 9.82
N ASN A 160 -8.69 -6.00 9.07
CA ASN A 160 -8.47 -5.12 7.93
C ASN A 160 -7.85 -3.80 8.37
N ASP A 161 -8.24 -3.28 9.55
CA ASP A 161 -7.61 -2.12 10.16
C ASP A 161 -6.17 -2.43 10.59
N PHE A 162 -5.99 -3.56 11.28
CA PHE A 162 -4.70 -3.99 11.79
C PHE A 162 -3.64 -4.12 10.69
N GLU A 163 -4.05 -4.46 9.46
CA GLU A 163 -3.13 -4.62 8.34
C GLU A 163 -2.43 -3.31 7.93
N ALA A 164 -2.97 -2.14 8.30
CA ALA A 164 -2.36 -0.84 8.03
C ALA A 164 -1.30 -0.43 9.07
N PHE A 165 -1.32 -1.02 10.27
CA PHE A 165 -0.43 -0.60 11.35
C PHE A 165 1.03 -1.04 11.15
N PRO A 166 2.01 -0.24 11.64
CA PRO A 166 3.41 -0.61 11.64
C PRO A 166 3.64 -1.95 12.33
N ARG A 167 4.39 -2.83 11.67
CA ARG A 167 4.75 -4.14 12.19
C ARG A 167 6.19 -4.14 12.67
N ILE A 168 6.40 -4.66 13.87
CA ILE A 168 7.75 -5.02 14.30
C ILE A 168 8.24 -6.19 13.44
N PRO A 169 9.48 -6.15 12.92
CA PRO A 169 10.03 -7.21 12.08
C PRO A 169 9.95 -8.60 12.73
N ARG A 170 9.68 -9.62 11.92
CA ARG A 170 9.75 -11.01 12.39
C ARG A 170 11.19 -11.36 12.76
N GLY A 171 11.36 -12.06 13.88
CA GLY A 171 12.68 -12.44 14.37
C GLY A 171 13.41 -11.32 15.11
N THR A 172 12.75 -10.20 15.42
CA THR A 172 13.31 -9.17 16.30
C THR A 172 13.75 -9.78 17.63
N VAL A 173 14.99 -9.45 18.01
CA VAL A 173 15.54 -9.78 19.33
C VAL A 173 15.32 -8.58 20.25
N PHE A 174 14.30 -8.66 21.09
CA PHE A 174 14.03 -7.63 22.09
C PHE A 174 15.20 -7.53 23.07
N GLY A 175 15.68 -6.31 23.27
CA GLY A 175 16.85 -6.00 24.09
C GLY A 175 18.21 -6.13 23.39
N ASP A 176 18.30 -6.39 22.08
CA ASP A 176 19.56 -6.38 21.33
C ASP A 176 20.08 -4.95 21.06
N ILE A 177 20.65 -4.34 22.08
CA ILE A 177 21.01 -2.91 22.11
C ILE A 177 22.20 -2.60 21.21
N ASN A 178 23.11 -3.55 21.04
CA ASN A 178 24.29 -3.37 20.19
C ASN A 178 24.12 -3.88 18.75
N ASN A 179 22.92 -4.34 18.36
CA ASN A 179 22.62 -4.92 17.05
C ASN A 179 23.51 -6.14 16.72
N SER A 180 23.71 -7.03 17.69
CA SER A 180 24.46 -8.28 17.53
C SER A 180 23.61 -9.47 17.09
N ASP A 181 22.30 -9.27 16.90
CA ASP A 181 21.29 -10.30 16.69
C ASP A 181 21.13 -11.27 17.89
N THR A 182 21.61 -10.89 19.07
CA THR A 182 21.49 -11.67 20.30
C THR A 182 21.20 -10.79 21.50
N LEU A 183 20.45 -11.29 22.49
CA LEU A 183 20.31 -10.66 23.79
C LEU A 183 21.31 -11.31 24.75
N ASP A 184 22.34 -10.56 25.15
CA ASP A 184 23.34 -11.03 26.09
C ASP A 184 23.69 -10.02 27.20
N SER A 185 24.74 -10.32 27.96
CA SER A 185 25.16 -9.47 29.07
C SER A 185 25.72 -8.10 28.65
N PHE A 186 26.22 -7.95 27.43
CA PHE A 186 26.66 -6.66 26.89
C PHE A 186 25.47 -5.74 26.68
N ASP A 187 24.35 -6.25 26.18
CA ASP A 187 23.15 -5.43 26.01
C ASP A 187 22.60 -4.93 27.34
N LEU A 188 22.51 -5.81 28.35
CA LEU A 188 22.12 -5.40 29.69
C LEU A 188 23.09 -4.37 30.29
N ALA A 189 24.39 -4.45 29.97
CA ALA A 189 25.35 -3.45 30.40
C ALA A 189 25.15 -2.11 29.69
N LEU A 190 24.85 -2.11 28.38
CA LEU A 190 24.57 -0.92 27.59
C LEU A 190 23.27 -0.25 27.99
N PHE A 191 22.19 -1.02 28.23
CA PHE A 191 20.94 -0.47 28.79
C PHE A 191 21.22 0.21 30.13
N LYS A 192 21.95 -0.47 31.03
CA LYS A 192 22.26 0.12 32.34
C LYS A 192 23.08 1.40 32.20
N ALA A 193 24.01 1.46 31.26
CA ALA A 193 24.78 2.66 30.96
C ALA A 193 23.89 3.80 30.42
N TYR A 194 22.93 3.50 29.53
CA TYR A 194 21.89 4.45 29.11
C TYR A 194 21.10 5.02 30.29
N LEU A 195 20.60 4.16 31.19
CA LEU A 195 19.85 4.59 32.39
C LEU A 195 20.68 5.46 33.34
N LEU A 196 22.01 5.38 33.27
CA LEU A 196 22.94 6.19 34.05
C LEU A 196 23.30 7.52 33.37
N GLY A 197 22.72 7.82 32.20
CA GLY A 197 22.95 9.06 31.46
C GLY A 197 24.31 9.12 30.78
N MET A 198 24.85 7.98 30.34
CA MET A 198 26.10 7.93 29.58
C MET A 198 25.83 8.40 28.14
N ALA A 199 26.22 9.64 27.82
CA ALA A 199 25.83 10.42 26.63
C ALA A 199 26.16 9.81 25.25
N GLU A 200 26.80 8.65 25.18
CA GLU A 200 27.12 7.96 23.92
C GLU A 200 26.09 6.88 23.56
N ILE A 201 25.19 6.52 24.47
CA ILE A 201 24.20 5.46 24.27
C ILE A 201 22.84 6.11 24.20
N GLU A 202 22.20 6.07 23.04
CA GLU A 202 20.83 6.52 22.83
C GLU A 202 20.08 5.48 22.00
N PRO A 203 18.78 5.24 22.28
CA PRO A 203 17.94 4.39 21.44
C PRO A 203 17.85 4.95 20.03
N ASP A 204 18.04 4.09 19.03
CA ASP A 204 17.67 4.40 17.65
C ASP A 204 16.15 4.64 17.61
N PRO A 205 15.66 5.81 17.17
CA PRO A 205 14.23 6.09 17.05
C PRO A 205 13.47 5.03 16.25
N GLN A 206 14.09 4.44 15.23
CA GLN A 206 13.47 3.40 14.39
C GLN A 206 13.40 2.04 15.06
N LYS A 207 14.17 1.82 16.13
CA LYS A 207 14.21 0.58 16.90
C LYS A 207 13.86 0.80 18.36
N LYS A 208 13.15 1.88 18.70
CA LYS A 208 12.77 2.17 20.10
C LYS A 208 12.06 0.97 20.77
N TYR A 209 11.29 0.22 19.99
CA TYR A 209 10.59 -1.00 20.41
C TYR A 209 11.50 -2.12 20.96
N ILE A 210 12.79 -2.21 20.59
CA ILE A 210 13.66 -3.26 21.19
C ILE A 210 14.03 -2.92 22.64
N TRP A 211 13.90 -1.65 23.04
CA TRP A 211 14.23 -1.17 24.37
C TRP A 211 13.03 -1.14 25.31
N ASP A 212 11.83 -0.90 24.76
CA ASP A 212 10.57 -0.79 25.49
C ASP A 212 9.95 -2.17 25.72
N ALA A 213 10.43 -2.88 26.72
CA ALA A 213 10.09 -4.28 26.95
C ALA A 213 8.64 -4.47 27.45
N ASN A 214 8.07 -3.43 28.08
CA ASN A 214 6.68 -3.44 28.53
C ASN A 214 5.72 -2.72 27.59
N ALA A 215 6.20 -2.18 26.48
CA ALA A 215 5.43 -1.47 25.46
C ALA A 215 4.63 -0.27 26.01
N ASP A 216 5.21 0.48 26.96
CA ASP A 216 4.56 1.63 27.59
C ASP A 216 5.00 2.99 27.01
N GLY A 217 5.91 2.98 26.04
CA GLY A 217 6.47 4.13 25.36
C GLY A 217 7.65 4.79 26.08
N ASN A 218 7.91 4.44 27.34
CA ASN A 218 8.95 5.03 28.17
C ASN A 218 10.10 4.06 28.37
N ILE A 219 11.25 4.32 27.75
CA ILE A 219 12.45 3.52 27.98
C ILE A 219 13.03 3.87 29.36
N ASN A 220 12.87 2.97 30.33
CA ASN A 220 13.26 3.23 31.71
C ASN A 220 13.70 1.96 32.47
N SER A 221 13.84 2.07 33.80
CA SER A 221 14.29 0.99 34.66
C SER A 221 13.35 -0.23 34.73
N ILE A 222 12.08 -0.05 34.37
CA ILE A 222 11.07 -1.12 34.30
C ILE A 222 11.43 -2.06 33.14
N ASP A 223 11.73 -1.52 31.96
CA ASP A 223 12.15 -2.30 30.80
C ASP A 223 13.42 -3.10 31.07
N TYR A 224 14.42 -2.42 31.64
CA TYR A 224 15.65 -3.07 32.04
C TYR A 224 15.40 -4.24 32.99
N ALA A 225 14.49 -4.07 33.96
CA ALA A 225 14.13 -5.14 34.89
C ALA A 225 13.44 -6.31 34.17
N MET A 226 12.58 -6.04 33.19
CA MET A 226 11.92 -7.07 32.39
C MET A 226 12.90 -7.82 31.50
N LEU A 227 13.74 -7.12 30.72
CA LEU A 227 14.78 -7.73 29.89
C LEU A 227 15.76 -8.56 30.72
N LYS A 228 16.15 -8.06 31.90
CA LYS A 228 17.01 -8.81 32.81
C LYS A 228 16.33 -10.09 33.31
N ARG A 229 15.05 -10.03 33.66
CA ARG A 229 14.30 -11.24 34.09
C ARG A 229 14.13 -12.22 32.92
N TYR A 230 13.93 -11.71 31.71
CA TYR A 230 13.82 -12.50 30.49
C TYR A 230 15.13 -13.19 30.15
N PHE A 231 16.25 -12.46 30.14
CA PHE A 231 17.60 -13.00 29.97
C PHE A 231 17.95 -14.10 31.00
N LEU A 232 17.47 -13.95 32.24
CA LEU A 232 17.66 -14.95 33.31
C LEU A 232 16.70 -16.15 33.24
N GLY A 233 15.77 -16.17 32.27
CA GLY A 233 14.73 -17.20 32.15
C GLY A 233 13.70 -17.18 33.29
N ILE A 234 13.64 -16.11 34.08
CA ILE A 234 12.62 -15.91 35.13
C ILE A 234 11.30 -15.47 34.50
N LEU A 235 11.38 -14.62 33.47
CA LEU A 235 10.28 -14.22 32.63
C LEU A 235 10.41 -14.99 31.31
N ILE A 236 9.34 -15.67 30.90
CA ILE A 236 9.36 -16.54 29.71
C ILE A 236 9.06 -15.76 28.43
N GLU A 237 8.28 -14.68 28.56
CA GLU A 237 7.79 -13.87 27.44
C GLU A 237 7.68 -12.41 27.91
N LEU A 238 8.13 -11.48 27.07
CA LEU A 238 8.01 -10.04 27.33
C LEU A 238 6.61 -9.55 26.95
N PRO A 239 6.04 -8.57 27.66
CA PRO A 239 4.76 -7.97 27.28
C PRO A 239 4.73 -7.49 25.82
N ILE A 240 5.81 -6.86 25.34
CA ILE A 240 5.88 -6.42 23.94
C ILE A 240 5.78 -7.57 22.92
N GLN A 241 6.20 -8.80 23.26
CA GLN A 241 6.06 -9.95 22.36
C GLN A 241 4.58 -10.33 22.16
N MET A 242 3.76 -10.23 23.22
CA MET A 242 2.32 -10.49 23.15
C MET A 242 1.61 -9.50 22.21
N CYS A 243 2.14 -8.29 22.07
CA CYS A 243 1.59 -7.25 21.21
C CYS A 243 1.97 -7.43 19.74
N VAL A 244 2.83 -8.40 19.38
CA VAL A 244 3.46 -8.43 18.05
C VAL A 244 3.32 -9.79 17.38
N GLU A 245 3.43 -10.88 18.13
CA GLU A 245 3.34 -12.24 17.58
C GLU A 245 1.87 -12.59 17.24
N ILE A 246 1.56 -12.67 15.94
CA ILE A 246 0.42 -13.40 15.36
C ILE A 246 0.91 -14.17 14.14
#